data_AF-G4CXM6-F1
#
_entry.id   AF-G4CXM6-F1
#
_cell.length_a   1.000
_cell.length_b   1.000
_cell.length_c   1.000
_cell.angle_alpha   90.00
_cell.angle_beta   90.00
_cell.angle_gamma   90.00
#
_symmetry.space_group_name_H-M   'P 1'
#
loop_
_entity.id
_entity.type
_entity.pdbx_description
1 polymer ?
#
loop_
_entity_poly.entity_id
_entity_poly.type
_entity_poly.pdbx_seq_one_letter_code
_entity_poly.pdbx_strand_id
1 'polypeptide(L)'
;MADKLPVGDTIDNLKTDGQKFVQDSKALVTAEIKPAAKHAGIGAGMFGGAGYFGIVGALLLWLCGAFAFSLMWQHIGDWSILLSLVVGFATMAVVMFILAGILALVGKGQISQVKAPTGVVDEAKSTLEAVKSAVARGKYNATARSSIDANEVSSHAASAATGVAAPRRASGATATRH
;
A
#
# COMPACT_ATOMS: atom_id res chain seq x y z
N MET A 1 1.04 -8.74 -55.30
CA MET A 1 1.48 -9.43 -54.08
C MET A 1 1.18 -8.50 -52.91
N ALA A 2 -0.01 -8.61 -52.31
CA ALA A 2 -0.43 -7.76 -51.21
C ALA A 2 -0.09 -8.46 -49.90
N ASP A 3 0.94 -7.99 -49.21
CA ASP A 3 1.32 -8.49 -47.90
C ASP A 3 0.27 -8.06 -46.87
N LYS A 4 -0.49 -9.03 -46.35
CA LYS A 4 -1.56 -8.83 -45.37
C LYS A 4 -1.20 -9.39 -43.99
N LEU A 5 -0.02 -9.05 -43.50
CA LEU A 5 0.32 -9.15 -42.06
C LEU A 5 0.52 -7.80 -41.30
N PRO A 6 0.12 -6.60 -41.77
CA PRO A 6 0.54 -5.32 -41.16
C PRO A 6 -0.17 -4.91 -39.85
N VAL A 7 -1.13 -5.67 -39.33
CA VAL A 7 -1.81 -5.34 -38.05
C VAL A 7 -1.34 -6.24 -36.91
N GLY A 8 -1.07 -7.52 -37.19
CA GLY A 8 -0.55 -8.47 -36.20
C GLY A 8 0.83 -8.08 -35.69
N ASP A 9 1.75 -7.75 -36.59
CA ASP A 9 3.11 -7.33 -36.23
C ASP A 9 3.13 -6.01 -35.44
N THR A 10 2.22 -5.08 -35.72
CA THR A 10 2.14 -3.80 -35.00
C THR A 10 1.66 -3.98 -33.56
N ILE A 11 0.75 -4.93 -33.32
CA ILE A 11 0.24 -5.26 -31.97
C ILE A 11 1.31 -6.01 -31.17
N ASP A 12 2.03 -6.94 -31.81
CA ASP A 12 3.12 -7.68 -31.17
C ASP A 12 4.32 -6.77 -30.83
N ASN A 13 4.63 -5.80 -31.69
CA ASN A 13 5.64 -4.79 -31.40
C ASN A 13 5.22 -3.86 -30.25
N LEU A 14 3.97 -3.38 -30.22
CA LEU A 14 3.47 -2.53 -29.11
C LEU A 14 3.45 -3.28 -27.76
N LYS A 15 3.10 -4.57 -27.77
CA LYS A 15 3.15 -5.42 -26.58
C LYS A 15 4.59 -5.61 -26.10
N THR A 16 5.52 -5.80 -27.03
CA THR A 16 6.95 -5.95 -26.72
C THR A 16 7.55 -4.65 -26.17
N ASP A 17 7.22 -3.50 -26.77
CA ASP A 17 7.67 -2.17 -26.32
C ASP A 17 7.07 -1.78 -24.97
N GLY A 18 5.79 -2.08 -24.75
CA GLY A 18 5.14 -1.89 -23.45
C GLY A 18 5.77 -2.76 -22.36
N GLN A 19 6.14 -4.00 -22.68
CA GLN A 19 6.88 -4.87 -21.76
C GLN A 19 8.28 -4.33 -21.45
N LYS A 20 8.97 -3.73 -22.42
CA LYS A 20 10.26 -3.07 -22.19
C LYS A 20 10.13 -1.84 -21.29
N PHE A 21 9.16 -0.95 -21.55
CA PHE A 21 8.93 0.23 -20.71
C PHE A 21 8.62 -0.13 -19.24
N VAL A 22 7.85 -1.19 -19.01
CA VAL A 22 7.56 -1.68 -17.64
C VAL A 22 8.84 -2.21 -16.97
N GLN A 23 9.70 -2.90 -17.71
CA GLN A 23 10.99 -3.37 -17.19
C GLN A 23 11.92 -2.18 -16.90
N ASP A 24 11.98 -1.19 -17.77
CA ASP A 24 12.81 0.01 -17.60
C ASP A 24 12.32 0.86 -16.43
N SER A 25 11.00 1.06 -16.29
CA SER A 25 10.40 1.75 -15.15
C SER A 25 10.67 1.00 -13.84
N LYS A 26 10.59 -0.34 -13.84
CA LYS A 26 10.97 -1.14 -12.67
C LYS A 26 12.46 -1.04 -12.35
N ALA A 27 13.33 -1.07 -13.35
CA ALA A 27 14.77 -0.99 -13.16
C ALA A 27 15.17 0.39 -12.60
N LEU A 28 14.57 1.46 -13.09
CA LEU A 28 14.82 2.83 -12.65
C LEU A 28 14.25 3.09 -11.26
N VAL A 29 12.99 2.70 -11.02
CA VAL A 29 12.36 2.76 -9.69
C VAL A 29 13.14 1.91 -8.69
N THR A 30 13.61 0.73 -9.08
CA THR A 30 14.44 -0.09 -8.19
C THR A 30 15.80 0.56 -7.96
N ALA A 31 16.42 1.17 -8.96
CA ALA A 31 17.71 1.85 -8.82
C ALA A 31 17.62 3.05 -7.87
N GLU A 32 16.50 3.76 -7.84
CA GLU A 32 16.29 4.93 -6.99
C GLU A 32 15.72 4.59 -5.60
N ILE A 33 14.73 3.69 -5.53
CA ILE A 33 14.08 3.30 -4.28
C ILE A 33 14.97 2.38 -3.46
N LYS A 34 15.76 1.49 -4.06
CA LYS A 34 16.60 0.54 -3.29
C LYS A 34 17.62 1.23 -2.37
N PRO A 35 18.41 2.25 -2.82
CA PRO A 35 19.29 2.97 -1.91
C PRO A 35 18.49 3.77 -0.87
N ALA A 36 17.40 4.44 -1.26
CA ALA A 36 16.54 5.17 -0.32
C ALA A 36 15.97 4.25 0.77
N ALA A 37 15.45 3.08 0.39
CA ALA A 37 14.91 2.07 1.29
C ALA A 37 16.00 1.46 2.19
N LYS A 38 17.22 1.25 1.66
CA LYS A 38 18.35 0.78 2.46
C LYS A 38 18.74 1.80 3.52
N HIS A 39 18.87 3.08 3.16
CA HIS A 39 19.21 4.14 4.10
C HIS A 39 18.10 4.37 5.12
N ALA A 40 16.84 4.36 4.70
CA ALA A 40 15.70 4.43 5.60
C ALA A 40 15.66 3.22 6.56
N GLY A 41 15.94 2.01 6.07
CA GLY A 41 15.98 0.80 6.89
C GLY A 41 17.13 0.79 7.90
N ILE A 42 18.33 1.20 7.49
CA ILE A 42 19.47 1.34 8.40
C ILE A 42 19.19 2.43 9.44
N GLY A 43 18.67 3.58 9.01
CA GLY A 43 18.31 4.68 9.91
C GLY A 43 17.26 4.27 10.93
N ALA A 44 16.18 3.62 10.49
CA ALA A 44 15.15 3.08 11.37
C ALA A 44 15.70 2.01 12.33
N GLY A 45 16.58 1.13 11.84
CA GLY A 45 17.24 0.12 12.67
C GLY A 45 18.16 0.73 13.73
N MET A 46 19.01 1.69 13.35
CA MET A 46 19.89 2.41 14.27
C MET A 46 19.11 3.24 15.28
N PHE A 47 18.03 3.89 14.87
CA PHE A 47 17.15 4.64 15.77
C PHE A 47 16.42 3.71 16.75
N GLY A 48 15.96 2.54 16.28
CA GLY A 48 15.40 1.50 17.14
C GLY A 48 16.42 0.98 18.16
N GLY A 49 17.66 0.73 17.72
CA GLY A 49 18.76 0.34 18.59
C GLY A 49 19.10 1.43 19.62
N ALA A 50 19.20 2.68 19.20
CA ALA A 50 19.43 3.83 20.09
C ALA A 50 18.29 3.98 21.11
N GLY A 51 17.04 3.74 20.71
CA GLY A 51 15.90 3.69 21.62
C GLY A 51 16.04 2.59 22.68
N TYR A 52 16.40 1.37 22.27
CA TYR A 52 16.63 0.26 23.20
C TYR A 52 17.76 0.57 24.20
N PHE A 53 18.93 1.00 23.71
CA PHE A 53 20.05 1.36 24.59
C PHE A 53 19.76 2.59 25.44
N GLY A 54 18.94 3.53 24.95
CA GLY A 54 18.44 4.66 25.74
C GLY A 54 17.59 4.20 26.92
N ILE A 55 16.67 3.24 26.70
CA ILE A 55 15.86 2.65 27.77
C ILE A 55 16.75 1.91 28.78
N VAL A 56 17.68 1.07 28.30
CA VAL A 56 18.61 0.34 29.18
C VAL A 56 19.48 1.31 29.99
N GLY A 57 20.03 2.34 29.35
CA GLY A 57 20.81 3.38 30.03
C GLY A 57 20.00 4.15 31.07
N ALA A 58 18.75 4.48 30.77
CA ALA A 58 17.84 5.11 31.72
C ALA A 58 17.55 4.21 32.94
N LEU A 59 17.40 2.90 32.75
CA LEU A 59 17.26 1.94 33.86
C LEU A 59 18.52 1.89 34.74
N LEU A 60 19.70 1.91 34.13
CA LEU A 60 20.97 1.96 34.88
C LEU A 60 21.12 3.26 35.66
N LEU A 61 20.79 4.40 35.06
CA LEU A 61 20.78 5.70 35.74
C LEU A 61 19.77 5.73 36.87
N TRP A 62 18.60 5.13 36.67
CA TRP A 62 17.60 5.01 37.72
C TRP A 62 18.11 4.22 38.92
N LEU A 63 18.72 3.05 38.68
CA LEU A 63 19.33 2.23 39.73
C LEU A 63 20.48 2.98 40.43
N CYS A 64 21.36 3.60 39.67
CA CYS A 64 22.48 4.39 40.19
C CYS A 64 22.00 5.54 41.09
N GLY A 65 20.99 6.30 40.63
CA GLY A 65 20.37 7.36 41.42
C GLY A 65 19.72 6.83 42.70
N ALA A 66 19.01 5.71 42.63
CA ALA A 66 18.40 5.07 43.80
C ALA A 66 19.45 4.67 44.85
N PHE A 67 20.58 4.09 44.44
CA PHE A 67 21.69 3.79 45.34
C PHE A 67 22.33 5.07 45.92
N ALA A 68 22.53 6.11 45.10
CA ALA A 68 23.07 7.38 45.56
C ALA A 68 22.17 8.03 46.63
N PHE A 69 20.86 8.07 46.41
CA PHE A 69 19.89 8.56 47.39
C PHE A 69 19.85 7.69 48.66
N SER A 70 20.00 6.38 48.52
CA SER A 70 20.05 5.45 49.66
C SER A 70 21.26 5.74 50.56
N LEU A 71 22.44 5.96 49.97
CA LEU A 71 23.64 6.33 50.70
C LEU A 71 23.52 7.71 51.37
N MET A 72 22.84 8.65 50.70
CA MET A 72 22.57 9.96 51.27
C MET A 72 21.67 9.86 52.51
N TRP A 73 20.60 9.07 52.48
CA TRP A 73 19.74 8.85 53.64
C TRP A 73 20.39 8.06 54.76
N GLN A 74 21.26 7.12 54.44
CA GLN A 74 22.09 6.45 55.43
C GLN A 74 22.91 7.46 56.24
N HIS A 75 23.58 8.39 55.56
CA HIS A 75 24.50 9.34 56.20
C HIS A 75 23.77 10.43 57.01
N ILE A 76 22.53 10.76 56.65
CA ILE A 76 21.76 11.83 57.33
C ILE A 76 20.91 11.26 58.48
N GLY A 77 20.36 10.06 58.32
CA GLY A 77 19.39 9.50 59.25
C GLY A 77 19.98 8.58 60.32
N ASP A 78 21.19 8.01 60.12
CA ASP A 78 21.70 6.87 60.89
C ASP A 78 20.71 5.69 60.95
N TRP A 79 19.85 5.57 59.94
CA TRP A 79 18.84 4.52 59.86
C TRP A 79 19.45 3.18 59.43
N SER A 80 18.74 2.10 59.75
CA SER A 80 19.10 0.76 59.28
C SER A 80 19.25 0.73 57.76
N ILE A 81 20.26 0.00 57.27
CA ILE A 81 20.65 -0.01 55.85
C ILE A 81 19.49 -0.41 54.92
N LEU A 82 18.61 -1.28 55.40
CA LEU A 82 17.41 -1.72 54.69
C LEU A 82 16.42 -0.58 54.49
N LEU A 83 16.22 0.26 55.52
CA LEU A 83 15.24 1.34 55.49
C LEU A 83 15.74 2.49 54.62
N SER A 84 17.03 2.83 54.72
CA SER A 84 17.69 3.80 53.83
C SER A 84 17.60 3.39 52.36
N LEU A 85 17.76 2.09 52.06
CA LEU A 85 17.61 1.56 50.70
C LEU A 85 16.17 1.77 50.17
N VAL A 86 15.17 1.38 50.94
CA VAL A 86 13.76 1.53 50.53
C VAL A 86 13.40 2.99 50.29
N VAL A 87 13.81 3.88 51.20
CA VAL A 87 13.52 5.32 51.07
C VAL A 87 14.30 5.96 49.92
N GLY A 88 15.54 5.54 49.67
CA GLY A 88 16.33 6.01 48.53
C GLY A 88 15.72 5.62 47.18
N PHE A 89 15.29 4.37 47.03
CA PHE A 89 14.55 3.91 45.84
C PHE A 89 13.21 4.64 45.68
N ALA A 90 12.46 4.84 46.77
CA ALA A 90 11.20 5.58 46.74
C ALA A 90 11.40 7.04 46.32
N THR A 91 12.43 7.71 46.85
CA THR A 91 12.78 9.10 46.50
C THR A 91 13.12 9.21 45.01
N MET A 92 13.95 8.29 44.51
CA MET A 92 14.31 8.26 43.10
C MET A 92 13.11 7.96 42.20
N ALA A 93 12.18 7.09 42.63
CA ALA A 93 10.95 6.81 41.90
C ALA A 93 10.11 8.09 41.74
N VAL A 94 9.94 8.88 42.80
CA VAL A 94 9.22 10.16 42.74
C VAL A 94 9.88 11.12 41.74
N VAL A 95 11.21 11.25 41.77
CA VAL A 95 11.96 12.08 40.81
C VAL A 95 11.71 11.63 39.37
N MET A 96 11.74 10.32 39.11
CA MET A 96 11.46 9.77 37.77
C MET A 96 10.01 9.96 37.33
N PHE A 97 9.04 9.87 38.25
CA PHE A 97 7.64 10.16 37.92
C PHE A 97 7.42 11.62 37.55
N ILE A 98 8.08 12.56 38.23
CA ILE A 98 8.03 13.99 37.88
C ILE A 98 8.63 14.19 36.48
N LEU A 99 9.82 13.62 36.22
CA LEU A 99 10.47 13.71 34.92
C LEU A 99 9.60 13.09 33.80
N ALA A 100 9.02 11.92 34.04
CA ALA A 100 8.11 11.24 33.11
C ALA A 100 6.85 12.07 32.86
N GLY A 101 6.29 12.71 33.88
CA GLY A 101 5.16 13.62 33.74
C GLY A 101 5.47 14.80 32.82
N ILE A 102 6.64 15.44 32.99
CA ILE A 102 7.10 16.53 32.12
C ILE A 102 7.26 16.03 30.68
N LEU A 103 7.95 14.90 30.48
CA LEU A 103 8.14 14.30 29.16
C LEU A 103 6.81 13.93 28.49
N ALA A 104 5.85 13.41 29.25
CA ALA A 104 4.52 13.07 28.74
C ALA A 104 3.75 14.33 28.29
N LEU A 105 3.83 15.43 29.05
CA LEU A 105 3.19 16.70 28.68
C LEU A 105 3.83 17.31 27.42
N VAL A 106 5.16 17.32 27.35
CA VAL A 106 5.89 17.80 26.16
C VAL A 106 5.58 16.91 24.95
N GLY A 107 5.61 15.59 25.12
CA GLY A 107 5.27 14.62 24.07
C GLY A 107 3.84 14.81 23.56
N LYS A 108 2.86 14.99 24.46
CA LYS A 108 1.47 15.30 24.10
C LYS A 108 1.38 16.61 23.31
N GLY A 109 2.13 17.65 23.72
CA GLY A 109 2.20 18.91 22.99
C GLY A 109 2.69 18.74 21.56
N GLN A 110 3.79 18.00 21.38
CA GLN A 110 4.37 17.72 20.06
C GLN A 110 3.45 16.87 19.18
N ILE A 111 2.82 15.83 19.74
CA ILE A 111 1.85 14.99 19.02
C ILE A 111 0.63 15.80 18.61
N SER A 112 0.15 16.73 19.46
CA SER A 112 -1.01 17.56 19.16
C SER A 112 -0.74 18.57 18.03
N GLN A 113 0.53 18.90 17.77
CA GLN A 113 0.95 19.76 16.65
C GLN A 113 1.00 18.99 15.32
N VAL A 114 1.06 17.65 15.35
CA VAL A 114 1.08 16.83 14.14
C VAL A 114 -0.34 16.74 13.59
N LYS A 115 -0.62 17.55 12.57
CA LYS A 115 -1.84 17.41 11.77
C LYS A 115 -1.74 16.11 10.99
N ALA A 116 -2.66 15.17 11.24
CA ALA A 116 -2.69 13.91 10.50
C ALA A 116 -2.77 14.19 8.98
N PRO A 117 -1.95 13.54 8.14
CA PRO A 117 -1.95 13.77 6.69
C PRO A 117 -3.18 13.12 6.06
N THR A 118 -4.36 13.69 6.31
CA THR A 118 -5.66 13.20 5.80
C THR A 118 -5.68 13.20 4.27
N GLY A 119 -5.16 14.25 3.64
CA GLY A 119 -5.09 14.34 2.17
C GLY A 119 -4.33 13.18 1.53
N VAL A 120 -3.17 12.78 2.09
CA VAL A 120 -2.37 11.67 1.54
C VAL A 120 -3.11 10.33 1.69
N VAL A 121 -3.79 10.13 2.81
CA VAL A 121 -4.54 8.89 3.07
C VAL A 121 -5.80 8.82 2.19
N ASP A 122 -6.50 9.92 2.00
CA ASP A 122 -7.71 9.99 1.18
C ASP A 122 -7.39 9.87 -0.31
N GLU A 123 -6.33 10.52 -0.78
CA GLU A 123 -5.79 10.36 -2.14
C GLU A 123 -5.37 8.91 -2.42
N ALA A 124 -4.70 8.27 -1.47
CA ALA A 124 -4.29 6.87 -1.59
C ALA A 124 -5.50 5.93 -1.66
N LYS A 125 -6.54 6.15 -0.84
CA LYS A 125 -7.79 5.37 -0.89
C LYS A 125 -8.54 5.55 -2.21
N SER A 126 -8.67 6.80 -2.66
CA SER A 126 -9.31 7.14 -3.94
C SER A 126 -8.59 6.48 -5.12
N THR A 127 -7.25 6.54 -5.13
CA THR A 127 -6.43 5.87 -6.14
C THR A 127 -6.63 4.36 -6.14
N LEU A 128 -6.69 3.73 -4.96
CA LEU A 128 -6.94 2.29 -4.84
C LEU A 128 -8.33 1.89 -5.32
N GLU A 129 -9.36 2.67 -5.01
CA GLU A 129 -10.72 2.44 -5.51
C GLU A 129 -10.83 2.65 -7.02
N ALA A 130 -10.16 3.67 -7.57
CA ALA A 130 -10.08 3.92 -8.99
C ALA A 130 -9.43 2.73 -9.73
N VAL A 131 -8.31 2.21 -9.21
CA VAL A 131 -7.64 1.03 -9.78
C VAL A 131 -8.54 -0.20 -9.69
N LYS A 132 -9.16 -0.47 -8.53
CA LYS A 132 -10.03 -1.63 -8.34
C LYS A 132 -11.26 -1.59 -9.27
N SER A 133 -11.86 -0.43 -9.42
CA SER A 133 -13.02 -0.23 -10.29
C SER A 133 -12.66 -0.31 -11.77
N ALA A 134 -11.47 0.13 -12.17
CA ALA A 134 -10.95 -0.06 -13.53
C ALA A 134 -10.73 -1.56 -13.84
N VAL A 135 -10.14 -2.31 -12.92
CA VAL A 135 -9.93 -3.76 -13.06
C VAL A 135 -11.26 -4.51 -13.13
N ALA A 136 -12.23 -4.16 -12.28
CA ALA A 136 -13.55 -4.77 -12.31
C ALA A 136 -14.25 -4.52 -13.66
N ARG A 137 -14.28 -3.27 -14.14
CA ARG A 137 -14.86 -2.91 -15.45
C ARG A 137 -14.19 -3.65 -16.62
N GLY A 138 -12.87 -3.80 -16.59
CA GLY A 138 -12.15 -4.58 -17.60
C GLY A 138 -12.60 -6.04 -17.67
N LYS A 139 -12.86 -6.68 -16.53
CA LYS A 139 -13.38 -8.05 -16.47
C LYS A 139 -14.80 -8.16 -17.05
N TYR A 140 -15.71 -7.25 -16.69
CA TYR A 140 -17.08 -7.26 -17.22
C TYR A 140 -17.12 -7.04 -18.74
N ASN A 141 -16.31 -6.12 -19.25
CA ASN A 141 -16.27 -5.82 -20.69
C ASN A 141 -15.67 -6.97 -21.52
N ALA A 142 -14.68 -7.69 -20.98
CA ALA A 142 -14.12 -8.87 -21.64
C ALA A 142 -15.15 -10.01 -21.74
N THR A 143 -15.91 -10.24 -20.66
CA THR A 143 -16.95 -11.28 -20.65
C THR A 143 -18.15 -10.91 -21.53
N ALA A 144 -18.61 -9.65 -21.48
CA ALA A 144 -19.70 -9.17 -22.34
C ALA A 144 -19.33 -9.22 -23.83
N ARG A 145 -18.08 -8.94 -24.18
CA ARG A 145 -17.61 -9.05 -25.55
C ARG A 145 -17.53 -10.50 -26.02
N SER A 146 -17.09 -11.41 -25.15
CA SER A 146 -17.04 -12.84 -25.46
C SER A 146 -18.42 -13.47 -25.67
N SER A 147 -19.46 -13.00 -24.97
CA SER A 147 -20.83 -13.50 -25.15
C SER A 147 -21.52 -12.91 -26.38
N ILE A 148 -21.21 -11.66 -26.76
CA ILE A 148 -21.69 -11.07 -28.02
C ILE A 148 -21.09 -11.79 -29.23
N ASP A 149 -19.78 -12.04 -29.23
CA ASP A 149 -19.11 -12.82 -30.28
C ASP A 149 -19.71 -14.24 -30.39
N ALA A 150 -19.93 -14.91 -29.26
CA ALA A 150 -20.56 -16.24 -29.24
C ALA A 150 -21.98 -16.22 -29.83
N ASN A 151 -22.74 -15.14 -29.62
CA ASN A 151 -24.10 -15.01 -30.14
C ASN A 151 -24.12 -14.68 -31.65
N GLU A 152 -23.21 -13.82 -32.13
CA GLU A 152 -23.06 -13.54 -33.57
C GLU A 152 -22.68 -14.81 -34.35
N VAL A 153 -21.76 -15.62 -33.82
CA VAL A 153 -21.37 -16.91 -34.43
C VAL A 153 -22.55 -17.87 -34.50
N SER A 154 -23.42 -17.91 -33.48
CA SER A 154 -24.61 -18.77 -33.49
C SER A 154 -25.68 -18.28 -34.48
N SER A 155 -25.86 -16.96 -34.61
CA SER A 155 -26.84 -16.36 -35.52
C SER A 155 -26.45 -16.54 -37.00
N HIS A 156 -25.16 -16.46 -37.33
CA HIS A 156 -24.65 -16.75 -38.67
C HIS A 156 -24.78 -18.24 -39.02
N ALA A 157 -24.58 -19.15 -38.05
CA ALA A 157 -24.82 -20.58 -38.25
C ALA A 157 -26.30 -20.91 -38.46
N ALA A 158 -27.21 -20.24 -37.75
CA ALA A 158 -28.66 -20.41 -37.90
C ALA A 158 -29.20 -19.82 -39.22
N SER A 159 -28.69 -18.65 -39.64
CA SER A 159 -29.06 -18.01 -40.91
C SER A 159 -28.57 -18.80 -42.14
N ALA A 160 -27.41 -19.47 -42.03
CA ALA A 160 -26.92 -20.38 -43.08
C ALA A 160 -27.81 -21.63 -43.24
N ALA A 161 -28.49 -22.06 -42.18
CA ALA A 161 -29.42 -23.20 -42.22
C ALA A 161 -30.84 -22.83 -42.74
N THR A 162 -31.27 -21.57 -42.64
CA THR A 162 -32.62 -21.12 -43.04
C THR A 162 -32.72 -20.56 -44.46
N GLY A 163 -31.60 -20.34 -45.16
CA GLY A 163 -31.57 -19.88 -46.56
C GLY A 163 -32.06 -20.90 -47.61
N VAL A 164 -32.44 -22.12 -47.22
CA VAL A 164 -32.87 -23.21 -48.11
C VAL A 164 -34.35 -23.55 -47.89
N ALA A 165 -35.25 -22.57 -47.72
CA ALA A 165 -36.69 -22.83 -47.75
C ALA A 165 -37.54 -21.57 -47.99
N ALA A 166 -37.64 -21.11 -49.24
CA ALA A 166 -38.70 -20.19 -49.66
C ALA A 166 -39.36 -20.74 -50.94
N PRO A 167 -40.68 -21.05 -50.96
CA PRO A 167 -41.33 -21.60 -52.14
C PRO A 167 -41.63 -20.51 -53.16
N ARG A 168 -41.08 -20.71 -54.37
CA ARG A 168 -41.34 -19.92 -55.58
C ARG A 168 -42.80 -20.12 -56.02
N ARG A 169 -43.68 -19.15 -55.76
CA ARG A 169 -45.05 -19.15 -56.32
C ARG A 169 -45.07 -18.37 -57.64
N ALA A 170 -45.21 -19.10 -58.74
CA ALA A 170 -45.44 -18.58 -60.08
C ALA A 170 -46.95 -18.40 -60.36
N SER A 171 -47.34 -17.29 -60.98
CA SER A 171 -48.56 -17.03 -61.77
C SER A 171 -48.54 -15.52 -62.10
N GLY A 172 -48.53 -14.97 -63.32
CA GLY A 172 -49.11 -15.36 -64.60
C GLY A 172 -50.19 -14.32 -64.98
N ALA A 173 -49.96 -13.48 -66.01
CA ALA A 173 -50.95 -12.88 -66.95
C ALA A 173 -50.51 -11.52 -67.56
N THR A 174 -50.10 -11.60 -68.84
CA THR A 174 -50.51 -10.85 -70.05
C THR A 174 -51.35 -9.54 -69.97
N ALA A 175 -51.03 -8.62 -70.91
CA ALA A 175 -51.89 -7.63 -71.62
C ALA A 175 -51.65 -6.14 -71.23
N THR A 176 -51.59 -5.12 -72.09
CA THR A 176 -51.63 -4.92 -73.55
C THR A 176 -51.30 -3.43 -73.81
N ARG A 177 -50.82 -3.12 -75.02
CA ARG A 177 -50.63 -1.80 -75.68
C ARG A 177 -51.58 -0.69 -75.21
N HIS A 178 -51.11 0.53 -74.99
CA HIS A 178 -50.94 1.61 -75.99
C HIS A 178 -50.17 2.78 -75.38
#